data_AF-A0A2V9GND8-F1
#
_entry.id   AF-A0A2V9GND8-F1
#
_cell.length_a   1.000
_cell.length_b   1.000
_cell.length_c   1.000
_cell.angle_alpha   90.00
_cell.angle_beta   90.00
_cell.angle_gamma   90.00
#
_symmetry.space_group_name_H-M   'P 1'
#
loop_
_entity.id
_entity.type
_entity.pdbx_description
1 polymer ?
#
loop_
_entity_poly.entity_id
_entity_poly.type
_entity_poly.pdbx_seq_one_letter_code
_entity_poly.pdbx_strand_id
1 'polypeptide(L)'
;MSEHRDIYLRAHTAKHTDKPRGHRERSDLSLPRWPERVLIFDTETRTDVHQRLMFGFYRLCRLIGDRYVCETEGIVYSEDITKEEQNQIGTFVLNTLTDVQMKRFPPQVRLQVHRSFPEFMAKVFWPAVRKGWMIVGFNLAFDISRLSRGWRRSRKGGFRLILSEQLDYKSRTWKAHPYRPEINLEAKDARTTFITRGVPRFRKDEWPNPGRFLDVGTLLFSLFDKHMSLDQWCAEFQMKGYAIDRKLEHEPSGKITQSELRYCRQDVKITQQLLNAAKQEFDTHRLPSLRPDQAYSPASIAKTYMREMNIMRPLAKFKIPDEILGIGMQSYYDGRAECHIRHTRVPVMRLDFVSQYCTVNTLLRNWEILTAASVEFPDATEDVRRLLRMIAHRPDKCFDRELWPDFRFFALVRPDHHIFPVRAPYNDKEPDRLNIGLNYLTSEEPIWLAGPDIIAGGASRKTGRYEAGETAWQNSH
;
A
#
# COMPACT_ATOMS: atom_id res chain seq x y z
N MET A 1 30.96 -22.17 -21.10
CA MET A 1 31.26 -20.93 -21.85
C MET A 1 31.23 -19.81 -20.84
N SER A 2 32.33 -19.07 -20.70
CA SER A 2 32.36 -17.81 -19.95
C SER A 2 31.74 -16.72 -20.83
N GLU A 3 30.73 -16.03 -20.32
CA GLU A 3 30.06 -14.96 -21.05
C GLU A 3 30.44 -13.63 -20.39
N HIS A 4 30.95 -12.69 -21.19
CA HIS A 4 31.21 -11.33 -20.72
C HIS A 4 29.90 -10.56 -20.73
N ARG A 5 29.51 -10.03 -19.57
CA ARG A 5 28.31 -9.21 -19.40
C ARG A 5 28.60 -8.02 -18.49
N ASP A 6 27.97 -6.90 -18.80
CA ASP A 6 27.96 -5.76 -17.90
C ASP A 6 27.18 -6.09 -16.62
N ILE A 7 27.77 -5.74 -15.48
CA ILE A 7 27.13 -5.88 -14.17
C ILE A 7 26.62 -4.52 -13.69
N TYR A 8 25.45 -4.53 -13.05
CA TYR A 8 24.76 -3.31 -12.63
C TYR A 8 24.71 -3.21 -11.11
N LEU A 9 25.54 -2.33 -10.57
CA LEU A 9 25.63 -2.06 -9.15
C LEU A 9 24.63 -0.98 -8.72
N ARG A 10 24.09 -1.11 -7.51
CA ARG A 10 23.27 -0.06 -6.91
C ARG A 10 24.17 1.01 -6.32
N ALA A 11 23.84 2.28 -6.57
CA ALA A 11 24.55 3.41 -6.01
C ALA A 11 23.72 4.11 -4.92
N HIS A 12 24.41 4.69 -3.94
CA HIS A 12 23.81 5.69 -3.07
C HIS A 12 23.82 7.04 -3.80
N THR A 13 22.68 7.75 -3.78
CA THR A 13 22.57 9.09 -4.38
C THR A 13 22.10 10.10 -3.34
N ALA A 14 22.92 11.11 -3.07
CA ALA A 14 22.53 12.24 -2.25
C ALA A 14 21.81 13.29 -3.11
N LYS A 15 20.66 13.76 -2.63
CA LYS A 15 19.95 14.88 -3.29
C LYS A 15 20.62 16.17 -2.86
N HIS A 16 21.36 16.82 -3.76
CA HIS A 16 21.86 18.17 -3.51
C HIS A 16 20.66 19.13 -3.42
N THR A 17 20.44 19.72 -2.25
CA THR A 17 19.39 20.73 -2.05
C THR A 17 19.90 21.86 -1.17
N ASP A 18 19.92 23.09 -1.69
CA ASP A 18 20.36 24.30 -0.98
C ASP A 18 19.40 24.75 0.13
N LYS A 19 18.29 24.04 0.33
CA LYS A 19 17.28 24.37 1.35
C LYS A 19 17.12 23.20 2.31
N PRO A 20 17.43 23.37 3.61
CA PRO A 20 17.11 22.35 4.60
C PRO A 20 15.61 22.08 4.54
N ARG A 21 15.23 20.81 4.30
CA ARG A 21 13.84 20.39 4.44
C ARG A 21 13.49 20.46 5.91
N GLY A 22 12.85 21.55 6.32
CA GLY A 22 12.14 21.57 7.60
C GLY A 22 11.23 20.35 7.65
N HIS A 23 11.44 19.49 8.64
CA HIS A 23 10.51 18.44 8.97
C HIS A 23 9.20 19.12 9.34
N ARG A 24 8.27 19.25 8.39
CA ARG A 24 6.89 19.58 8.72
C ARG A 24 6.36 18.38 9.46
N GLU A 25 6.45 18.41 10.79
CA GLU A 25 5.47 17.73 11.62
C GLU A 25 4.11 18.24 11.15
N ARG A 26 3.45 17.45 10.31
CA ARG A 26 2.02 17.64 10.13
C ARG A 26 1.45 17.42 11.52
N SER A 27 0.77 18.43 12.05
CA SER A 27 -0.07 18.33 13.25
C SER A 27 -1.26 17.40 12.97
N ASP A 28 -0.97 16.13 12.69
CA ASP A 28 -1.94 15.05 12.46
C ASP A 28 -2.55 14.57 13.80
N LEU A 29 -2.03 15.07 14.93
CA LEU A 29 -2.42 14.72 16.30
C LEU A 29 -3.80 15.25 16.74
N SER A 30 -4.45 16.13 15.96
CA SER A 30 -5.76 16.70 16.34
C SER A 30 -6.98 16.01 15.73
N LEU A 31 -6.79 15.09 14.78
CA LEU A 31 -7.91 14.40 14.14
C LEU A 31 -8.24 13.08 14.86
N PRO A 32 -9.52 12.80 15.14
CA PRO A 32 -9.90 11.54 15.79
C PRO A 32 -9.56 10.35 14.88
N ARG A 33 -9.05 9.26 15.45
CA ARG A 33 -8.71 8.03 14.71
C ARG A 33 -9.90 7.54 13.89
N TRP A 34 -11.08 7.50 14.49
CA TRP A 34 -12.36 7.21 13.84
C TRP A 34 -13.24 8.47 13.91
N PRO A 35 -13.62 9.07 12.77
CA PRO A 35 -14.49 10.23 12.80
C PRO A 35 -15.91 9.81 13.19
N GLU A 36 -16.64 10.74 13.81
CA GLU A 36 -18.00 10.52 14.32
C GLU A 36 -18.97 10.04 13.23
N ARG A 37 -18.73 10.42 11.96
CA ARG A 37 -19.60 10.07 10.84
C ARG A 37 -18.82 9.60 9.62
N VAL A 38 -19.46 8.73 8.87
CA VAL A 38 -18.98 8.21 7.58
C VAL A 38 -20.05 8.39 6.51
N LEU A 39 -19.61 8.65 5.28
CA LEU A 39 -20.40 8.51 4.07
C LEU A 39 -19.90 7.27 3.33
N ILE A 40 -20.73 6.23 3.28
CA ILE A 40 -20.45 4.99 2.56
C ILE A 40 -21.26 5.02 1.28
N PHE A 41 -20.66 4.72 0.13
CA PHE A 41 -21.40 4.65 -1.12
C PHE A 41 -20.75 3.67 -2.09
N ASP A 42 -21.55 3.28 -3.07
CA ASP A 42 -21.19 2.39 -4.16
C ASP A 42 -21.95 2.86 -5.42
N THR A 43 -21.38 2.60 -6.61
CA THR A 43 -21.93 3.10 -7.87
C THR A 43 -22.02 2.05 -8.95
N GLU A 44 -23.12 2.09 -9.69
CA GLU A 44 -23.37 1.17 -10.82
C GLU A 44 -23.27 1.89 -12.16
N THR A 45 -22.63 1.23 -13.11
CA THR A 45 -22.30 1.80 -14.43
C THR A 45 -22.85 0.96 -15.56
N ARG A 46 -23.00 1.58 -16.74
CA ARG A 46 -23.15 0.84 -18.00
C ARG A 46 -21.97 -0.13 -18.17
N THR A 47 -22.19 -1.21 -18.91
CA THR A 47 -21.16 -2.21 -19.24
C THR A 47 -20.38 -1.88 -20.51
N ASP A 48 -20.72 -0.77 -21.17
CA ASP A 48 -19.95 -0.25 -22.30
C ASP A 48 -18.56 0.25 -21.87
N VAL A 49 -17.69 0.48 -22.86
CA VAL A 49 -16.30 0.93 -22.66
C VAL A 49 -16.18 2.27 -21.93
N HIS A 50 -17.24 3.07 -21.90
CA HIS A 50 -17.26 4.35 -21.19
C HIS A 50 -17.63 4.19 -19.72
N GLN A 51 -18.28 3.07 -19.34
CA GLN A 51 -18.76 2.80 -17.99
C GLN A 51 -19.48 4.02 -17.41
N ARG A 52 -20.47 4.53 -18.16
CA ARG A 52 -21.24 5.71 -17.76
C ARG A 52 -22.02 5.41 -16.50
N LEU A 53 -22.00 6.34 -15.57
CA LEU A 53 -22.66 6.20 -14.28
C LEU A 53 -24.18 6.19 -14.45
N MET A 54 -24.85 5.19 -13.87
CA MET A 54 -26.30 5.01 -13.94
C MET A 54 -26.96 5.52 -12.65
N PHE A 55 -26.54 4.95 -11.52
CA PHE A 55 -27.06 5.26 -10.20
C PHE A 55 -26.04 4.82 -9.13
N GLY A 56 -26.32 5.17 -7.88
CA GLY A 56 -25.57 4.68 -6.73
C GLY A 56 -26.39 4.79 -5.47
N PHE A 57 -26.06 3.96 -4.49
CA PHE A 57 -26.61 4.04 -3.15
C PHE A 57 -25.60 4.64 -2.19
N TYR A 58 -26.10 5.26 -1.14
CA TYR A 58 -25.25 5.74 -0.06
C TYR A 58 -25.91 5.58 1.31
N ARG A 59 -25.06 5.46 2.32
CA ARG A 59 -25.43 5.49 3.74
C ARG A 59 -24.59 6.56 4.44
N LEU A 60 -25.28 7.43 5.17
CA LEU A 60 -24.67 8.23 6.22
C LEU A 60 -24.78 7.45 7.52
N CYS A 61 -23.65 7.13 8.13
CA CYS A 61 -23.62 6.41 9.39
C CYS A 61 -22.93 7.25 10.45
N ARG A 62 -23.36 7.11 11.70
CA ARG A 62 -22.71 7.71 12.87
C ARG A 62 -22.10 6.61 13.71
N LEU A 63 -20.94 6.88 14.29
CA LEU A 63 -20.31 6.02 15.27
C LEU A 63 -21.12 6.09 16.58
N ILE A 64 -21.70 4.96 17.00
CA ILE A 64 -22.34 4.79 18.31
C ILE A 64 -21.63 3.63 19.00
N GLY A 65 -21.00 3.93 20.15
CA GLY A 65 -20.09 2.98 20.79
C GLY A 65 -18.99 2.59 19.82
N ASP A 66 -18.93 1.31 19.48
CA ASP A 66 -17.88 0.75 18.63
C ASP A 66 -18.31 0.49 17.18
N ARG A 67 -19.52 0.90 16.78
CA ARG A 67 -20.08 0.57 15.46
C ARG A 67 -20.65 1.80 14.77
N TYR A 68 -20.42 1.89 13.46
CA TYR A 68 -21.13 2.79 12.58
C TYR A 68 -22.54 2.26 12.32
N VAL A 69 -23.52 3.05 12.73
CA VAL A 69 -24.96 2.78 12.64
C VAL A 69 -25.59 3.68 11.59
N CYS A 70 -26.39 3.11 10.69
CA CYS A 70 -26.99 3.88 9.60
C CYS A 70 -27.99 4.92 10.14
N GLU A 71 -27.73 6.19 9.85
CA GLU A 71 -28.55 7.36 10.21
C GLU A 71 -29.47 7.76 9.04
N THR A 72 -29.00 7.61 7.81
CA THR A 72 -29.74 7.96 6.60
C THR A 72 -29.24 7.12 5.44
N GLU A 73 -30.15 6.71 4.58
CA GLU A 73 -29.88 5.96 3.35
C GLU A 73 -30.56 6.67 2.18
N GLY A 74 -29.95 6.61 1.01
CA GLY A 74 -30.54 7.19 -0.19
C GLY A 74 -29.96 6.66 -1.48
N ILE A 75 -30.61 7.05 -2.57
CA ILE A 75 -30.23 6.76 -3.94
C ILE A 75 -29.93 8.07 -4.67
N VAL A 76 -28.93 8.01 -5.54
CA VAL A 76 -28.63 9.03 -6.55
C VAL A 76 -28.66 8.36 -7.93
N TYR A 77 -29.16 9.06 -8.94
CA TYR A 77 -29.14 8.56 -10.31
C TYR A 77 -28.78 9.64 -11.33
N SER A 78 -28.33 9.19 -12.50
CA SER A 78 -27.86 10.04 -13.59
C SER A 78 -29.00 10.81 -14.22
N GLU A 79 -28.72 12.04 -14.63
CA GLU A 79 -29.59 12.83 -15.50
C GLU A 79 -29.81 12.17 -16.89
N ASP A 80 -28.95 11.23 -17.30
CA ASP A 80 -28.94 10.60 -18.63
C ASP A 80 -29.58 9.19 -18.66
N ILE A 81 -30.58 8.93 -17.81
CA ILE A 81 -31.31 7.66 -17.79
C ILE A 81 -32.63 7.77 -18.57
N THR A 82 -33.11 6.63 -19.07
CA THR A 82 -34.40 6.56 -19.78
C THR A 82 -35.59 6.71 -18.82
N LYS A 83 -36.78 7.03 -19.36
CA LYS A 83 -38.01 7.13 -18.57
C LYS A 83 -38.39 5.78 -17.94
N GLU A 84 -38.14 4.70 -18.65
CA GLU A 84 -38.34 3.32 -18.19
C GLU A 84 -37.45 3.02 -16.98
N GLU A 85 -36.17 3.35 -17.06
CA GLU A 85 -35.21 3.21 -15.95
C GLU A 85 -35.59 4.10 -14.75
N GLN A 86 -36.03 5.33 -15.01
CA GLN A 86 -36.54 6.22 -13.97
C GLN A 86 -37.78 5.63 -13.27
N ASN A 87 -38.68 4.98 -14.01
CA ASN A 87 -39.84 4.28 -13.46
C ASN A 87 -39.42 3.07 -12.61
N GLN A 88 -38.35 2.35 -12.98
CA GLN A 88 -37.78 1.28 -12.16
C GLN A 88 -37.30 1.82 -10.80
N ILE A 89 -36.57 2.94 -10.80
CA ILE A 89 -36.14 3.61 -9.57
C ILE A 89 -37.34 4.06 -8.73
N GLY A 90 -38.33 4.69 -9.36
CA GLY A 90 -39.55 5.15 -8.68
C GLY A 90 -40.29 4.01 -8.00
N THR A 91 -40.48 2.90 -8.73
CA THR A 91 -41.12 1.67 -8.22
C THR A 91 -40.33 1.10 -7.04
N PHE A 92 -39.00 1.06 -7.15
CA PHE A 92 -38.15 0.57 -6.07
C PHE A 92 -38.27 1.46 -4.82
N VAL A 93 -38.15 2.78 -4.97
CA VAL A 93 -38.21 3.74 -3.85
C VAL A 93 -39.58 3.72 -3.16
N LEU A 94 -40.68 3.58 -3.91
CA LEU A 94 -42.03 3.50 -3.33
C LEU A 94 -42.25 2.22 -2.51
N ASN A 95 -41.68 1.10 -2.96
CA ASN A 95 -41.86 -0.22 -2.34
C ASN A 95 -40.77 -0.58 -1.32
N THR A 96 -39.79 0.30 -1.10
CA THR A 96 -38.63 0.02 -0.25
C THR A 96 -38.60 0.90 0.98
N LEU A 97 -38.65 0.26 2.16
CA LEU A 97 -38.35 0.92 3.43
C LEU A 97 -36.85 1.04 3.64
N THR A 98 -36.44 2.12 4.28
CA THR A 98 -35.04 2.32 4.70
C THR A 98 -34.63 1.27 5.74
N ASP A 99 -33.36 0.91 5.72
CA ASP A 99 -32.73 0.06 6.74
C ASP A 99 -31.94 0.95 7.73
N VAL A 100 -32.60 2.04 8.15
CA VAL A 100 -32.04 3.00 9.11
C VAL A 100 -32.12 2.38 10.50
N GLN A 101 -30.96 2.21 11.12
CA GLN A 101 -30.82 1.59 12.43
C GLN A 101 -30.98 2.60 13.57
N MET A 102 -30.86 3.90 13.27
CA MET A 102 -31.12 4.96 14.25
C MET A 102 -32.61 5.21 14.47
N LYS A 103 -33.04 5.10 15.72
CA LYS A 103 -34.38 5.52 16.12
C LYS A 103 -34.47 7.04 16.07
N ARG A 104 -35.36 7.56 15.22
CA ARG A 104 -35.70 8.99 15.08
C ARG A 104 -37.21 9.17 15.11
N PHE A 105 -37.67 10.32 15.59
CA PHE A 105 -39.08 10.70 15.53
C PHE A 105 -39.24 12.02 14.76
N PRO A 106 -40.04 12.05 13.67
CA PRO A 106 -40.71 10.92 13.04
C PRO A 106 -39.72 9.92 12.41
N PRO A 107 -40.09 8.63 12.27
CA PRO A 107 -39.22 7.62 11.67
C PRO A 107 -38.95 7.95 10.20
N GLN A 108 -37.68 7.88 9.82
CA GLN A 108 -37.25 8.16 8.45
C GLN A 108 -37.44 6.91 7.58
N VAL A 109 -38.68 6.63 7.19
CA VAL A 109 -39.07 5.38 6.51
C VAL A 109 -38.76 5.33 5.02
N ARG A 110 -38.48 6.48 4.37
CA ARG A 110 -38.23 6.57 2.92
C ARG A 110 -36.78 6.92 2.60
N LEU A 111 -36.28 6.33 1.52
CA LEU A 111 -34.97 6.66 0.95
C LEU A 111 -34.92 8.12 0.53
N GLN A 112 -33.80 8.79 0.78
CA GLN A 112 -33.53 10.08 0.16
C GLN A 112 -33.23 9.89 -1.33
N VAL A 113 -33.80 10.74 -2.18
CA VAL A 113 -33.62 10.65 -3.63
C VAL A 113 -32.95 11.91 -4.14
N HIS A 114 -31.79 11.76 -4.77
CA HIS A 114 -31.12 12.82 -5.52
C HIS A 114 -31.25 12.52 -7.00
N ARG A 115 -31.83 13.46 -7.76
CA ARG A 115 -32.19 13.24 -9.17
C ARG A 115 -31.05 13.51 -10.16
N SER A 116 -29.89 13.89 -9.64
CA SER A 116 -28.66 14.08 -10.40
C SER A 116 -27.45 13.92 -9.49
N PHE A 117 -26.31 13.54 -10.08
CA PHE A 117 -25.05 13.47 -9.34
C PHE A 117 -24.59 14.84 -8.84
N PRO A 118 -24.71 15.95 -9.59
CA PRO A 118 -24.46 17.30 -9.05
C PRO A 118 -25.27 17.63 -7.78
N GLU A 119 -26.53 17.19 -7.71
CA GLU A 119 -27.36 17.37 -6.51
C GLU A 119 -26.80 16.58 -5.32
N PHE A 120 -26.49 15.29 -5.50
CA PHE A 120 -25.86 14.46 -4.47
C PHE A 120 -24.52 15.05 -4.00
N MET A 121 -23.70 15.52 -4.94
CA MET A 121 -22.43 16.16 -4.64
C MET A 121 -22.61 17.40 -3.77
N ALA A 122 -23.58 18.26 -4.11
CA ALA A 122 -23.85 19.50 -3.38
C ALA A 122 -24.50 19.26 -2.00
N LYS A 123 -25.42 18.30 -1.89
CA LYS A 123 -26.22 18.06 -0.68
C LYS A 123 -25.62 17.05 0.29
N VAL A 124 -24.79 16.12 -0.19
CA VAL A 124 -24.27 15.00 0.62
C VAL A 124 -22.74 14.96 0.61
N PHE A 125 -22.12 14.73 -0.54
CA PHE A 125 -20.67 14.44 -0.62
C PHE A 125 -19.81 15.62 -0.13
N TRP A 126 -20.00 16.82 -0.68
CA TRP A 126 -19.19 17.97 -0.29
C TRP A 126 -19.44 18.43 1.15
N PRO A 127 -20.68 18.44 1.66
CA PRO A 127 -20.92 18.62 3.08
C PRO A 127 -20.18 17.60 3.95
N ALA A 128 -20.14 16.32 3.57
CA ALA A 128 -19.41 15.28 4.30
C ALA A 128 -17.90 15.56 4.33
N VAL A 129 -17.28 15.81 3.17
CA VAL A 129 -15.85 16.14 3.05
C VAL A 129 -15.51 17.40 3.85
N ARG A 130 -16.32 18.45 3.74
CA ARG A 130 -16.11 19.73 4.43
C ARG A 130 -16.17 19.58 5.95
N LYS A 131 -17.12 18.77 6.45
CA LYS A 131 -17.28 18.46 7.88
C LYS A 131 -16.23 17.48 8.43
N GLY A 132 -15.34 16.95 7.59
CA GLY A 132 -14.31 16.00 8.01
C GLY A 132 -14.83 14.58 8.26
N TRP A 133 -16.00 14.24 7.70
CA TRP A 133 -16.49 12.85 7.71
C TRP A 133 -15.56 11.99 6.85
N MET A 134 -15.51 10.70 7.17
CA MET A 134 -14.73 9.76 6.35
C MET A 134 -15.60 9.21 5.22
N ILE A 135 -15.07 9.31 4.02
CA ILE A 135 -15.66 8.83 2.78
C ILE A 135 -15.19 7.39 2.58
N VAL A 136 -16.11 6.45 2.50
CA VAL A 136 -15.84 5.02 2.54
C VAL A 136 -16.43 4.34 1.31
N GLY A 137 -15.70 3.38 0.76
CA GLY A 137 -16.18 2.46 -0.27
C GLY A 137 -15.37 1.16 -0.25
N PHE A 138 -15.78 0.21 -1.07
CA PHE A 138 -15.00 -0.98 -1.40
C PHE A 138 -14.72 -0.93 -2.90
N ASN A 139 -13.48 -0.62 -3.31
CA ASN A 139 -13.12 -0.10 -4.63
C ASN A 139 -13.38 1.40 -4.81
N LEU A 140 -13.16 2.19 -3.74
CA LEU A 140 -13.51 3.62 -3.67
C LEU A 140 -12.89 4.47 -4.80
N ALA A 141 -11.71 4.09 -5.29
CA ALA A 141 -11.07 4.79 -6.41
C ALA A 141 -11.88 4.68 -7.70
N PHE A 142 -12.53 3.54 -7.94
CA PHE A 142 -13.45 3.36 -9.05
C PHE A 142 -14.68 4.25 -8.85
N ASP A 143 -15.39 4.10 -7.74
CA ASP A 143 -16.66 4.81 -7.50
C ASP A 143 -16.51 6.33 -7.55
N ILE A 144 -15.48 6.86 -6.90
CA ILE A 144 -15.23 8.30 -6.89
C ILE A 144 -14.84 8.83 -8.28
N SER A 145 -14.21 7.99 -9.12
CA SER A 145 -13.90 8.34 -10.51
C SER A 145 -15.17 8.44 -11.35
N ARG A 146 -16.18 7.61 -11.08
CA ARG A 146 -17.45 7.64 -11.80
C ARG A 146 -18.25 8.90 -11.51
N LEU A 147 -18.10 9.47 -10.31
CA LEU A 147 -18.68 10.77 -9.93
C LEU A 147 -18.00 11.98 -10.61
N SER A 148 -16.91 11.76 -11.35
CA SER A 148 -16.14 12.82 -12.00
C SER A 148 -16.79 13.35 -13.27
N ARG A 149 -16.80 14.69 -13.41
CA ARG A 149 -17.23 15.38 -14.64
C ARG A 149 -16.07 15.69 -15.59
N GLY A 150 -14.84 15.51 -15.12
CA GLY A 150 -13.62 15.72 -15.91
C GLY A 150 -12.38 15.48 -15.07
N TRP A 151 -11.22 15.39 -15.69
CA TRP A 151 -9.98 15.10 -14.97
C TRP A 151 -8.77 15.84 -15.54
N ARG A 152 -7.70 15.86 -14.75
CA ARG A 152 -6.38 16.37 -15.17
C ARG A 152 -5.30 15.38 -14.74
N ARG A 153 -4.14 15.40 -15.41
CA ARG A 153 -2.97 14.64 -14.95
C ARG A 153 -2.45 15.22 -13.63
N SER A 154 -2.15 14.36 -12.66
CA SER A 154 -1.36 14.69 -11.47
C SER A 154 0.12 14.81 -11.84
N ARG A 155 0.88 15.60 -11.07
CA ARG A 155 2.34 15.71 -11.22
C ARG A 155 3.06 14.38 -11.07
N LYS A 156 2.49 13.42 -10.31
CA LYS A 156 3.07 12.09 -10.10
C LYS A 156 2.50 11.01 -11.03
N GLY A 157 1.89 11.39 -12.14
CA GLY A 157 1.34 10.44 -13.10
C GLY A 157 -0.06 9.88 -12.76
N GLY A 158 -0.67 10.31 -11.64
CA GLY A 158 -2.05 9.98 -11.29
C GLY A 158 -3.11 10.91 -11.93
N PHE A 159 -4.32 10.91 -11.37
CA PHE A 159 -5.47 11.71 -11.81
C PHE A 159 -5.86 12.77 -10.78
N ARG A 160 -6.37 13.90 -11.25
CA ARG A 160 -7.06 14.92 -10.45
C ARG A 160 -8.49 15.03 -10.96
N LEU A 161 -9.43 14.53 -10.19
CA LEU A 161 -10.84 14.46 -10.52
C LEU A 161 -11.52 15.80 -10.24
N ILE A 162 -12.19 16.33 -11.25
CA ILE A 162 -13.09 17.48 -11.16
C ILE A 162 -14.47 16.91 -10.83
N LEU A 163 -14.88 17.03 -9.58
CA LEU A 163 -16.19 16.56 -9.10
C LEU A 163 -17.23 17.68 -9.00
N SER A 164 -16.87 18.90 -9.44
CA SER A 164 -17.80 20.03 -9.52
C SER A 164 -17.36 21.02 -10.56
N GLU A 165 -18.33 21.51 -11.31
CA GLU A 165 -18.13 22.48 -12.37
C GLU A 165 -18.97 23.73 -12.10
N GLN A 166 -18.52 24.83 -12.68
CA GLN A 166 -19.25 26.09 -12.72
C GLN A 166 -19.24 26.59 -14.17
N LEU A 167 -20.38 27.07 -14.64
CA LEU A 167 -20.46 27.73 -15.94
C LEU A 167 -19.70 29.06 -15.86
N ASP A 168 -18.68 29.21 -16.69
CA ASP A 168 -18.03 30.50 -16.90
C ASP A 168 -18.85 31.30 -17.93
N TYR A 169 -19.55 32.34 -17.48
CA TYR A 169 -20.38 33.16 -18.34
C TYR A 169 -19.60 33.88 -19.45
N LYS A 170 -18.30 34.15 -19.23
CA LYS A 170 -17.46 34.83 -20.24
C LYS A 170 -17.11 33.90 -21.39
N SER A 171 -16.65 32.67 -21.10
CA SER A 171 -16.29 31.71 -22.14
C SER A 171 -17.42 30.80 -22.58
N ARG A 172 -18.59 30.85 -21.91
CA ARG A 172 -19.74 29.93 -22.11
C ARG A 172 -19.34 28.45 -22.00
N THR A 173 -18.33 28.15 -21.19
CA THR A 173 -17.84 26.78 -20.98
C THR A 173 -17.89 26.39 -19.52
N TRP A 174 -18.13 25.11 -19.26
CA TRP A 174 -18.04 24.53 -17.91
C TRP A 174 -16.57 24.40 -17.52
N LYS A 175 -16.22 24.91 -16.34
CA LYS A 175 -14.87 24.85 -15.77
C LYS A 175 -14.91 24.27 -14.37
N ALA A 176 -13.79 23.73 -13.91
CA ALA A 176 -13.64 23.27 -12.53
C ALA A 176 -14.07 24.36 -11.54
N HIS A 177 -14.93 24.00 -10.59
CA HIS A 177 -15.51 24.93 -9.63
C HIS A 177 -14.40 25.49 -8.70
N PRO A 178 -14.12 26.80 -8.69
CA PRO A 178 -12.91 27.33 -8.07
C PRO A 178 -12.91 27.32 -6.53
N TYR A 179 -14.10 27.22 -5.92
CA TYR A 179 -14.30 27.11 -4.47
C TYR A 179 -14.41 25.66 -3.95
N ARG A 180 -14.41 24.66 -4.84
CA ARG A 180 -14.48 23.24 -4.46
C ARG A 180 -13.16 22.56 -4.84
N PRO A 181 -12.61 21.70 -3.97
CA PRO A 181 -11.36 21.04 -4.27
C PRO A 181 -11.52 19.97 -5.36
N GLU A 182 -10.46 19.73 -6.12
CA GLU A 182 -10.31 18.50 -6.90
C GLU A 182 -9.95 17.33 -5.96
N ILE A 183 -10.21 16.08 -6.36
CA ILE A 183 -9.75 14.88 -5.63
C ILE A 183 -8.61 14.23 -6.42
N ASN A 184 -7.47 14.00 -5.78
CA ASN A 184 -6.32 13.37 -6.41
C ASN A 184 -6.36 11.86 -6.16
N LEU A 185 -6.16 11.09 -7.23
CA LEU A 185 -5.92 9.65 -7.22
C LEU A 185 -4.49 9.39 -7.70
N GLU A 186 -3.63 8.91 -6.82
CA GLU A 186 -2.26 8.52 -7.16
C GLU A 186 -2.09 7.02 -6.90
N ALA A 187 -1.80 6.23 -7.94
CA ALA A 187 -1.54 4.81 -7.78
C ALA A 187 -0.33 4.61 -6.86
N LYS A 188 -0.49 3.78 -5.82
CA LYS A 188 0.62 3.30 -4.99
C LYS A 188 1.25 2.06 -5.63
N ASP A 189 0.39 1.17 -6.10
CA ASP A 189 0.70 -0.08 -6.78
C ASP A 189 -0.52 -0.47 -7.64
N ALA A 190 -0.49 -1.67 -8.23
CA ALA A 190 -1.56 -2.15 -9.12
C ALA A 190 -2.93 -2.33 -8.44
N ARG A 191 -3.01 -2.35 -7.11
CA ARG A 191 -4.24 -2.66 -6.35
C ARG A 191 -4.63 -1.59 -5.34
N THR A 192 -3.74 -0.64 -5.04
CA THR A 192 -3.94 0.38 -4.00
C THR A 192 -3.78 1.79 -4.58
N THR A 193 -4.71 2.69 -4.25
CA THR A 193 -4.68 4.10 -4.68
C THR A 193 -4.64 5.03 -3.48
N PHE A 194 -3.72 6.00 -3.48
CA PHE A 194 -3.78 7.14 -2.58
C PHE A 194 -4.87 8.10 -3.03
N ILE A 195 -5.85 8.35 -2.16
CA ILE A 195 -6.96 9.28 -2.41
C ILE A 195 -6.79 10.48 -1.49
N THR A 196 -6.62 11.68 -2.06
CA THR A 196 -6.41 12.90 -1.28
C THR A 196 -7.23 14.06 -1.80
N ARG A 197 -7.64 14.95 -0.90
CA ARG A 197 -8.29 16.21 -1.29
C ARG A 197 -7.23 17.20 -1.78
N GLY A 198 -7.46 17.79 -2.94
CA GLY A 198 -6.73 18.95 -3.41
C GLY A 198 -7.04 20.22 -2.60
N VAL A 199 -6.33 21.30 -2.91
CA VAL A 199 -6.60 22.62 -2.31
C VAL A 199 -7.43 23.42 -3.32
N PRO A 200 -8.59 23.97 -2.93
CA PRO A 200 -9.38 24.80 -3.83
C PRO A 200 -8.64 26.09 -4.17
N ARG A 201 -8.99 26.70 -5.30
CA ARG A 201 -8.36 27.95 -5.77
C ARG A 201 -8.71 29.12 -4.84
N PHE A 202 -9.97 29.21 -4.44
CA PHE A 202 -10.49 30.25 -3.55
C PHE A 202 -11.11 29.64 -2.28
N ARG A 203 -11.30 30.48 -1.24
CA ARG A 203 -11.94 30.15 0.04
C ARG A 203 -11.39 28.87 0.69
N LYS A 204 -10.07 28.82 0.85
CA LYS A 204 -9.37 27.67 1.46
C LYS A 204 -9.80 27.46 2.92
N ASP A 205 -10.15 28.55 3.59
CA ASP A 205 -10.72 28.62 4.94
C ASP A 205 -12.02 27.83 5.10
N GLU A 206 -12.84 27.71 4.05
CA GLU A 206 -14.07 26.90 4.10
C GLU A 206 -13.80 25.39 4.12
N TRP A 207 -12.56 24.97 3.92
CA TRP A 207 -12.16 23.56 3.86
C TRP A 207 -11.05 23.24 4.86
N PRO A 208 -11.33 23.31 6.17
CA PRO A 208 -10.33 23.11 7.22
C PRO A 208 -9.85 21.65 7.30
N ASN A 209 -10.66 20.69 6.87
CA ASN A 209 -10.35 19.26 6.98
C ASN A 209 -9.58 18.74 5.74
N PRO A 210 -8.62 17.80 5.89
CA PRO A 210 -7.79 17.30 4.79
C PRO A 210 -8.53 16.39 3.79
N GLY A 211 -9.78 16.03 4.06
CA GLY A 211 -10.52 14.98 3.35
C GLY A 211 -10.02 13.60 3.77
N ARG A 212 -10.93 12.74 4.23
CA ARG A 212 -10.61 11.40 4.73
C ARG A 212 -11.26 10.37 3.84
N PHE A 213 -10.46 9.55 3.17
CA PHE A 213 -10.92 8.56 2.19
C PHE A 213 -10.41 7.19 2.63
N LEU A 214 -11.33 6.24 2.79
CA LEU A 214 -11.03 4.90 3.25
C LEU A 214 -11.60 3.90 2.25
N ASP A 215 -10.71 3.19 1.58
CA ASP A 215 -11.08 1.97 0.88
C ASP A 215 -11.00 0.79 1.86
N VAL A 216 -12.12 0.11 2.11
CA VAL A 216 -12.19 -0.97 3.10
C VAL A 216 -11.32 -2.15 2.69
N GLY A 217 -11.24 -2.46 1.39
CA GLY A 217 -10.36 -3.51 0.87
C GLY A 217 -8.88 -3.20 1.12
N THR A 218 -8.48 -1.95 0.99
CA THR A 218 -7.12 -1.47 1.31
C THR A 218 -6.83 -1.56 2.81
N LEU A 219 -7.78 -1.19 3.67
CA LEU A 219 -7.64 -1.34 5.12
C LEU A 219 -7.45 -2.82 5.50
N LEU A 220 -8.26 -3.71 4.93
CA LEU A 220 -8.16 -5.16 5.19
C LEU A 220 -6.86 -5.75 4.65
N PHE A 221 -6.41 -5.33 3.46
CA PHE A 221 -5.07 -5.68 2.96
C PHE A 221 -3.98 -5.23 3.93
N SER A 222 -4.10 -4.05 4.53
CA SER A 222 -3.13 -3.57 5.51
C SER A 222 -3.05 -4.44 6.77
N LEU A 223 -4.15 -5.08 7.17
CA LEU A 223 -4.25 -5.93 8.35
C LEU A 223 -3.80 -7.36 8.08
N PHE A 224 -4.15 -7.91 6.92
CA PHE A 224 -4.09 -9.35 6.65
C PHE A 224 -3.16 -9.74 5.49
N ASP A 225 -2.61 -8.77 4.75
CA ASP A 225 -1.77 -8.99 3.58
C ASP A 225 -2.44 -9.87 2.48
N LYS A 226 -3.76 -9.78 2.38
CA LYS A 226 -4.58 -10.50 1.39
C LYS A 226 -5.37 -9.53 0.54
N HIS A 227 -5.50 -9.84 -0.74
CA HIS A 227 -6.42 -9.16 -1.65
C HIS A 227 -7.58 -10.10 -1.96
N MET A 228 -8.78 -9.71 -1.55
CA MET A 228 -10.00 -10.48 -1.70
C MET A 228 -11.12 -9.54 -2.15
N SER A 229 -12.14 -10.08 -2.84
CA SER A 229 -13.34 -9.33 -3.19
C SER A 229 -14.19 -9.00 -1.95
N LEU A 230 -15.19 -8.11 -2.11
CA LEU A 230 -16.13 -7.80 -1.03
C LEU A 230 -16.80 -9.06 -0.49
N ASP A 231 -17.24 -9.94 -1.39
CA ASP A 231 -17.87 -11.22 -1.05
C ASP A 231 -16.96 -12.11 -0.22
N GLN A 232 -15.73 -12.31 -0.71
CA GLN A 232 -14.73 -13.14 -0.06
C GLN A 232 -14.38 -12.61 1.35
N TRP A 233 -14.27 -11.29 1.51
CA TRP A 233 -14.06 -10.70 2.84
C TRP A 233 -15.28 -10.86 3.75
N CYS A 234 -16.49 -10.66 3.24
CA CYS A 234 -17.71 -10.91 4.01
C CYS A 234 -17.76 -12.37 4.50
N ALA A 235 -17.44 -13.34 3.64
CA ALA A 235 -17.38 -14.76 4.01
C ALA A 235 -16.27 -15.06 5.05
N GLU A 236 -15.06 -14.53 4.87
CA GLU A 236 -13.96 -14.68 5.84
C GLU A 236 -14.35 -14.17 7.23
N PHE A 237 -14.99 -13.01 7.30
CA PHE A 237 -15.42 -12.42 8.56
C PHE A 237 -16.65 -13.11 9.16
N GLN A 238 -17.57 -13.63 8.35
CA GLN A 238 -18.64 -14.52 8.84
C GLN A 238 -18.07 -15.77 9.52
N MET A 239 -17.04 -16.41 8.93
CA MET A 239 -16.36 -17.56 9.54
C MET A 239 -15.67 -17.20 10.86
N LYS A 240 -15.21 -15.94 11.00
CA LYS A 240 -14.66 -15.40 12.26
C LYS A 240 -15.73 -15.02 13.29
N GLY A 241 -17.02 -15.22 13.00
CA GLY A 241 -18.14 -14.96 13.92
C GLY A 241 -18.73 -13.54 13.85
N TYR A 242 -18.34 -12.73 12.86
CA TYR A 242 -18.91 -11.39 12.69
C TYR A 242 -20.29 -11.47 12.02
N ALA A 243 -21.24 -10.70 12.55
CA ALA A 243 -22.57 -10.54 11.96
C ALA A 243 -22.50 -9.64 10.71
N ILE A 244 -22.35 -10.27 9.55
CA ILE A 244 -22.35 -9.65 8.22
C ILE A 244 -23.37 -10.40 7.36
N ASP A 245 -24.16 -9.68 6.57
CA ASP A 245 -25.13 -10.28 5.65
C ASP A 245 -24.40 -10.87 4.44
N ARG A 246 -25.04 -11.80 3.74
CA ARG A 246 -24.48 -12.34 2.49
C ARG A 246 -24.52 -11.28 1.38
N LYS A 247 -23.48 -11.27 0.54
CA LYS A 247 -23.54 -10.58 -0.74
C LYS A 247 -24.52 -11.29 -1.65
N LEU A 248 -25.22 -10.53 -2.51
CA LEU A 248 -26.07 -11.12 -3.54
C LEU A 248 -25.19 -11.50 -4.73
N GLU A 249 -25.41 -12.70 -5.26
CA GLU A 249 -24.81 -13.12 -6.52
C GLU A 249 -25.32 -12.22 -7.65
N HIS A 250 -24.40 -11.72 -8.47
CA HIS A 250 -24.71 -10.66 -9.41
C HIS A 250 -23.70 -10.60 -10.55
N GLU A 251 -24.25 -10.47 -11.77
CA GLU A 251 -23.51 -10.13 -12.98
C GLU A 251 -24.05 -8.79 -13.51
N PRO A 252 -23.21 -7.76 -13.71
CA PRO A 252 -23.65 -6.45 -14.14
C PRO A 252 -24.38 -6.49 -15.49
N SER A 253 -25.63 -6.05 -15.52
CA SER A 253 -26.43 -5.97 -16.76
C SER A 253 -26.20 -4.68 -17.54
N GLY A 254 -25.65 -3.65 -16.89
CA GLY A 254 -25.51 -2.30 -17.45
C GLY A 254 -26.84 -1.56 -17.64
N LYS A 255 -27.93 -2.06 -17.03
CA LYS A 255 -29.28 -1.49 -17.07
C LYS A 255 -29.78 -1.21 -15.65
N ILE A 256 -30.74 -0.31 -15.51
CA ILE A 256 -31.40 -0.10 -14.21
C ILE A 256 -32.59 -1.05 -14.07
N THR A 257 -32.45 -2.05 -13.21
CA THR A 257 -33.49 -3.05 -12.91
C THR A 257 -33.72 -3.17 -11.40
N GLN A 258 -34.82 -3.80 -10.97
CA GLN A 258 -35.07 -4.03 -9.54
C GLN A 258 -33.97 -4.88 -8.87
N SER A 259 -33.34 -5.83 -9.59
CA SER A 259 -32.25 -6.65 -9.05
C SER A 259 -30.97 -5.83 -8.86
N GLU A 260 -30.63 -4.98 -9.83
CA GLU A 260 -29.48 -4.06 -9.78
C GLU A 260 -29.61 -3.07 -8.60
N LEU A 261 -30.81 -2.51 -8.41
CA LEU A 261 -31.09 -1.61 -7.30
C LEU A 261 -30.97 -2.31 -5.93
N ARG A 262 -31.42 -3.57 -5.83
CA ARG A 262 -31.25 -4.38 -4.62
C ARG A 262 -29.78 -4.72 -4.36
N TYR A 263 -29.05 -5.10 -5.41
CA TYR A 263 -27.64 -5.47 -5.35
C TYR A 263 -26.78 -4.31 -4.83
N CYS A 264 -26.78 -3.17 -5.52
CA CYS A 264 -25.96 -2.02 -5.13
C CYS A 264 -26.29 -1.52 -3.70
N ARG A 265 -27.59 -1.50 -3.35
CA ARG A 265 -28.00 -1.17 -1.97
C ARG A 265 -27.44 -2.16 -0.94
N GLN A 266 -27.47 -3.46 -1.25
CA GLN A 266 -26.91 -4.49 -0.39
C GLN A 266 -25.39 -4.34 -0.26
N ASP A 267 -24.69 -4.01 -1.33
CA ASP A 267 -23.25 -3.77 -1.33
C ASP A 267 -22.84 -2.64 -0.39
N VAL A 268 -23.58 -1.53 -0.39
CA VAL A 268 -23.36 -0.44 0.58
C VAL A 268 -23.63 -0.90 2.03
N LYS A 269 -24.65 -1.74 2.24
CA LYS A 269 -24.97 -2.31 3.56
C LYS A 269 -23.86 -3.22 4.06
N ILE A 270 -23.43 -4.20 3.28
CA ILE A 270 -22.39 -5.15 3.71
C ILE A 270 -21.03 -4.45 3.82
N THR A 271 -20.77 -3.41 3.01
CA THR A 271 -19.58 -2.55 3.19
C THR A 271 -19.59 -1.84 4.55
N GLN A 272 -20.75 -1.37 5.03
CA GLN A 272 -20.89 -0.83 6.40
C GLN A 272 -20.60 -1.90 7.46
N GLN A 273 -21.16 -3.11 7.30
CA GLN A 273 -20.96 -4.19 8.25
C GLN A 273 -19.49 -4.65 8.29
N LEU A 274 -18.85 -4.77 7.12
CA LEU A 274 -17.45 -5.10 6.98
C LEU A 274 -16.54 -3.99 7.53
N LEU A 275 -16.87 -2.70 7.32
CA LEU A 275 -16.17 -1.57 7.96
C LEU A 275 -16.18 -1.70 9.48
N ASN A 276 -17.33 -2.06 10.07
CA ASN A 276 -17.43 -2.25 11.52
C ASN A 276 -16.57 -3.42 12.01
N ALA A 277 -16.51 -4.51 11.25
CA ALA A 277 -15.67 -5.65 11.58
C ALA A 277 -14.16 -5.31 11.44
N ALA A 278 -13.79 -4.66 10.33
CA ALA A 278 -12.43 -4.18 10.08
C ALA A 278 -11.97 -3.18 11.15
N LYS A 279 -12.88 -2.31 11.64
CA LYS A 279 -12.61 -1.41 12.76
C LYS A 279 -12.21 -2.18 14.02
N GLN A 280 -12.96 -3.22 14.39
CA GLN A 280 -12.67 -4.03 15.56
C GLN A 280 -11.28 -4.68 15.46
N GLU A 281 -10.97 -5.31 14.32
CA GLU A 281 -9.65 -5.90 14.06
C GLU A 281 -8.54 -4.84 14.11
N PHE A 282 -8.76 -3.68 13.49
CA PHE A 282 -7.80 -2.58 13.48
C PHE A 282 -7.53 -1.98 14.87
N ASP A 283 -8.55 -1.93 15.72
CA ASP A 283 -8.42 -1.39 17.08
C ASP A 283 -7.75 -2.38 18.05
N THR A 284 -7.62 -3.67 17.71
CA THR A 284 -6.75 -4.59 18.46
C THR A 284 -5.29 -4.14 18.42
N HIS A 285 -4.88 -3.46 17.36
CA HIS A 285 -3.59 -2.78 17.27
C HIS A 285 -3.67 -1.45 18.04
N ARG A 286 -3.00 -1.42 19.21
CA ARG A 286 -2.87 -0.23 20.08
C ARG A 286 -1.91 0.81 19.48
N LEU A 287 -2.30 1.39 18.34
CA LEU A 287 -1.50 2.30 17.52
C LEU A 287 -2.20 3.67 17.40
N PRO A 288 -2.10 4.55 18.41
CA PRO A 288 -2.84 5.81 18.45
C PRO A 288 -2.47 6.78 17.31
N SER A 289 -1.23 6.73 16.81
CA SER A 289 -0.79 7.60 15.70
C SER A 289 -1.12 7.07 14.29
N LEU A 290 -1.75 5.89 14.16
CA LEU A 290 -2.17 5.35 12.86
C LEU A 290 -3.69 5.43 12.68
N ARG A 291 -4.10 6.24 11.72
CA ARG A 291 -5.48 6.33 11.27
C ARG A 291 -5.79 5.25 10.22
N PRO A 292 -7.02 4.73 10.17
CA PRO A 292 -7.40 3.69 9.21
C PRO A 292 -7.31 4.17 7.75
N ASP A 293 -7.64 5.44 7.48
CA ASP A 293 -7.50 6.10 6.16
C ASP A 293 -6.04 6.41 5.76
N GLN A 294 -5.08 6.00 6.59
CA GLN A 294 -3.65 6.05 6.30
C GLN A 294 -2.96 4.68 6.33
N ALA A 295 -3.71 3.60 6.58
CA ALA A 295 -3.21 2.25 6.58
C ALA A 295 -3.33 1.64 5.16
N TYR A 296 -2.24 1.73 4.39
CA TYR A 296 -2.23 1.32 2.96
C TYR A 296 -1.57 -0.05 2.71
N SER A 297 -0.94 -0.64 3.73
CA SER A 297 -0.23 -1.92 3.64
C SER A 297 0.17 -2.41 5.04
N PRO A 298 0.55 -3.69 5.20
CA PRO A 298 1.12 -4.20 6.45
C PRO A 298 2.32 -3.39 6.95
N ALA A 299 3.13 -2.86 6.02
CA ALA A 299 4.24 -1.98 6.35
C ALA A 299 3.80 -0.67 7.04
N SER A 300 2.57 -0.20 6.82
CA SER A 300 2.03 0.99 7.51
C SER A 300 1.82 0.70 9.01
N ILE A 301 1.32 -0.49 9.34
CA ILE A 301 1.16 -0.98 10.72
C ILE A 301 2.54 -1.19 11.35
N ALA A 302 3.43 -1.95 10.70
CA ALA A 302 4.77 -2.24 11.22
C ALA A 302 5.60 -0.97 11.50
N LYS A 303 5.60 -0.01 10.56
CA LYS A 303 6.28 1.29 10.76
C LYS A 303 5.67 2.10 11.89
N THR A 304 4.39 1.93 12.18
CA THR A 304 3.76 2.62 13.30
C THR A 304 4.13 1.96 14.62
N TYR A 305 4.14 0.62 14.70
CA TYR A 305 4.71 -0.08 15.86
C TYR A 305 6.11 0.42 16.20
N MET A 306 7.01 0.54 15.21
CA MET A 306 8.35 1.10 15.42
C MET A 306 8.32 2.52 16.00
N ARG A 307 7.43 3.39 15.50
CA ARG A 307 7.28 4.76 16.02
C ARG A 307 6.75 4.78 17.46
N GLU A 308 5.73 4.00 17.77
CA GLU A 308 5.16 3.91 19.12
C GLU A 308 6.14 3.28 20.12
N MET A 309 7.04 2.41 19.65
CA MET A 309 8.18 1.90 20.41
C MET A 309 9.33 2.91 20.53
N ASN A 310 9.16 4.16 20.08
CA ASN A 310 10.17 5.22 20.08
C ASN A 310 11.46 4.86 19.32
N ILE A 311 11.37 3.99 18.32
CA ILE A 311 12.51 3.65 17.48
C ILE A 311 12.74 4.78 16.48
N MET A 312 13.81 5.53 16.70
CA MET A 312 14.25 6.59 15.81
C MET A 312 14.69 6.00 14.47
N ARG A 313 14.30 6.66 13.37
CA ARG A 313 14.69 6.23 12.02
C ARG A 313 16.22 6.27 11.87
N PRO A 314 16.88 5.25 11.29
CA PRO A 314 18.34 5.23 11.16
C PRO A 314 18.94 6.49 10.55
N LEU A 315 18.38 7.03 9.47
CA LEU A 315 18.88 8.26 8.82
C LEU A 315 18.70 9.55 9.66
N ALA A 316 17.83 9.53 10.66
CA ALA A 316 17.70 10.63 11.62
C ALA A 316 18.60 10.43 12.85
N LYS A 317 18.93 9.17 13.16
CA LYS A 317 19.68 8.75 14.34
C LYS A 317 21.18 8.74 14.11
N PHE A 318 21.62 8.19 12.99
CA PHE A 318 23.02 7.96 12.65
C PHE A 318 23.51 8.96 11.60
N LYS A 319 24.71 9.51 11.82
CA LYS A 319 25.44 10.26 10.81
C LYS A 319 26.42 9.32 10.13
N ILE A 320 25.98 8.71 9.04
CA ILE A 320 26.77 7.72 8.29
C ILE A 320 27.35 8.41 7.05
N PRO A 321 28.66 8.29 6.77
CA PRO A 321 29.26 8.81 5.55
C PRO A 321 28.58 8.22 4.29
N ASP A 322 28.43 9.04 3.24
CA ASP A 322 27.78 8.62 1.99
C ASP A 322 28.50 7.42 1.34
N GLU A 323 29.82 7.29 1.52
CA GLU A 323 30.61 6.14 1.07
C GLU A 323 30.13 4.83 1.70
N ILE A 324 29.90 4.81 3.02
CA ILE A 324 29.41 3.63 3.74
C ILE A 324 27.97 3.29 3.31
N LEU A 325 27.14 4.32 3.09
CA LEU A 325 25.81 4.10 2.50
C LEU A 325 25.91 3.53 1.08
N GLY A 326 26.93 3.94 0.31
CA GLY A 326 27.28 3.38 -1.00
C GLY A 326 27.61 1.89 -0.93
N ILE A 327 28.47 1.48 0.01
CA ILE A 327 28.81 0.06 0.25
C ILE A 327 27.55 -0.76 0.54
N GLY A 328 26.70 -0.27 1.45
CA GLY A 328 25.45 -0.94 1.80
C GLY A 328 24.47 -1.02 0.62
N MET A 329 24.39 0.03 -0.20
CA MET A 329 23.55 0.05 -1.40
C MET A 329 24.04 -0.92 -2.46
N GLN A 330 25.35 -0.97 -2.73
CA GLN A 330 25.95 -1.87 -3.71
C GLN A 330 25.75 -3.33 -3.32
N SER A 331 25.93 -3.64 -2.04
CA SER A 331 25.80 -5.00 -1.49
C SER A 331 24.35 -5.49 -1.40
N TYR A 332 23.35 -4.65 -1.70
CA TYR A 332 21.95 -5.03 -1.57
C TYR A 332 21.45 -5.83 -2.78
N TYR A 333 21.08 -7.08 -2.51
CA TYR A 333 20.40 -7.99 -3.44
C TYR A 333 19.06 -8.48 -2.85
N ASP A 334 18.17 -8.93 -3.74
CA ASP A 334 16.85 -9.46 -3.37
C ASP A 334 16.89 -10.99 -3.29
N GLY A 335 15.74 -11.63 -3.09
CA GLY A 335 15.60 -13.08 -3.01
C GLY A 335 16.21 -13.84 -4.20
N ARG A 336 16.75 -15.02 -3.91
CA ARG A 336 17.31 -15.96 -4.89
C ARG A 336 16.19 -16.62 -5.69
N ALA A 337 16.30 -16.60 -7.01
CA ALA A 337 15.50 -17.41 -7.92
C ALA A 337 16.40 -18.04 -8.99
N GLU A 338 16.22 -19.34 -9.27
CA GLU A 338 17.03 -20.07 -10.24
C GLU A 338 16.23 -21.22 -10.87
N CYS A 339 16.65 -21.67 -12.05
CA CYS A 339 16.05 -22.79 -12.77
C CYS A 339 17.15 -23.78 -13.21
N HIS A 340 17.23 -24.92 -12.53
CA HIS A 340 18.23 -25.97 -12.82
C HIS A 340 17.72 -27.00 -13.83
N ILE A 341 16.42 -27.32 -13.78
CA ILE A 341 15.79 -28.32 -14.66
C ILE A 341 14.64 -27.63 -15.38
N ARG A 342 14.77 -27.48 -16.70
CA ARG A 342 13.78 -26.79 -17.54
C ARG A 342 13.12 -27.77 -18.49
N HIS A 343 11.79 -27.71 -18.57
CA HIS A 343 10.95 -28.49 -19.50
C HIS A 343 11.09 -30.02 -19.36
N THR A 344 11.52 -30.51 -18.20
CA THR A 344 11.61 -31.95 -17.91
C THR A 344 10.78 -32.26 -16.66
N ARG A 345 9.89 -33.25 -16.75
CA ARG A 345 9.13 -33.72 -15.59
C ARG A 345 10.03 -34.58 -14.71
N VAL A 346 10.14 -34.21 -13.45
CA VAL A 346 10.89 -34.96 -12.43
C VAL A 346 10.06 -35.01 -11.14
N PRO A 347 10.23 -36.04 -10.29
CA PRO A 347 9.65 -36.03 -8.95
C PRO A 347 10.16 -34.82 -8.15
N VAL A 348 9.28 -34.13 -7.44
CA VAL A 348 9.61 -32.93 -6.65
C VAL A 348 9.09 -33.04 -5.22
N MET A 349 9.86 -32.49 -4.28
CA MET A 349 9.43 -32.23 -2.90
C MET A 349 9.55 -30.72 -2.64
N ARG A 350 8.51 -30.12 -2.06
CA ARG A 350 8.55 -28.71 -1.66
C ARG A 350 9.16 -28.58 -0.27
N LEU A 351 10.27 -27.86 -0.17
CA LEU A 351 10.88 -27.44 1.08
C LEU A 351 10.84 -25.92 1.15
N ASP A 352 10.60 -25.37 2.33
CA ASP A 352 10.47 -23.93 2.53
C ASP A 352 11.00 -23.54 3.91
N PHE A 353 11.56 -22.34 4.03
CA PHE A 353 12.02 -21.81 5.31
C PHE A 353 10.89 -21.06 6.00
N VAL A 354 10.61 -21.40 7.25
CA VAL A 354 9.64 -20.64 8.05
C VAL A 354 10.20 -19.24 8.32
N SER A 355 9.50 -18.22 7.80
CA SER A 355 9.81 -16.80 8.03
C SER A 355 11.29 -16.44 7.80
N GLN A 356 11.88 -16.91 6.70
CA GLN A 356 13.32 -16.82 6.43
C GLN A 356 13.95 -15.46 6.76
N TYR A 357 13.39 -14.35 6.27
CA TYR A 357 13.92 -13.00 6.53
C TYR A 357 13.90 -12.63 8.01
N CYS A 358 12.83 -12.97 8.74
CA CYS A 358 12.75 -12.72 10.18
C CYS A 358 13.77 -13.57 10.95
N THR A 359 13.94 -14.83 10.54
CA THR A 359 14.91 -15.76 11.13
C THR A 359 16.33 -15.24 10.93
N VAL A 360 16.72 -14.88 9.70
CA VAL A 360 18.03 -14.30 9.38
C VAL A 360 18.24 -12.99 10.14
N ASN A 361 17.26 -12.08 10.17
CA ASN A 361 17.35 -10.82 10.91
C ASN A 361 17.59 -11.02 12.41
N THR A 362 16.98 -12.07 12.98
CA THR A 362 17.13 -12.43 14.40
C THR A 362 18.52 -13.04 14.66
N LEU A 363 18.97 -13.96 13.80
CA LEU A 363 20.28 -14.60 13.93
C LEU A 363 21.43 -13.59 13.79
N LEU A 364 21.32 -12.66 12.85
CA LEU A 364 22.27 -11.55 12.71
C LEU A 364 22.19 -10.54 13.86
N ARG A 365 21.20 -10.64 14.76
CA ARG A 365 20.95 -9.66 15.83
C ARG A 365 20.81 -8.22 15.29
N ASN A 366 20.20 -8.05 14.12
CA ASN A 366 20.05 -6.72 13.49
C ASN A 366 19.20 -5.73 14.30
N TRP A 367 18.39 -6.23 15.23
CA TRP A 367 17.65 -5.38 16.16
C TRP A 367 18.59 -4.50 16.99
N GLU A 368 19.78 -5.00 17.34
CA GLU A 368 20.78 -4.24 18.08
C GLU A 368 21.25 -3.03 17.28
N ILE A 369 21.53 -3.19 15.98
CA ILE A 369 21.85 -2.08 15.07
C ILE A 369 20.74 -1.03 15.14
N LEU A 370 19.49 -1.47 15.00
CA LEU A 370 18.35 -0.56 14.94
C LEU A 370 18.18 0.25 16.24
N THR A 371 18.48 -0.36 17.38
CA THR A 371 18.32 0.25 18.71
C THR A 371 19.59 0.91 19.27
N ALA A 372 20.78 0.63 18.74
CA ALA A 372 22.08 1.14 19.22
C ALA A 372 22.18 2.67 19.23
N ALA A 373 22.83 3.28 20.22
CA ALA A 373 22.95 4.73 20.32
C ALA A 373 23.76 5.33 19.15
N SER A 374 24.79 4.62 18.72
CA SER A 374 25.68 4.94 17.61
C SER A 374 26.01 3.68 16.82
N VAL A 375 26.60 3.85 15.64
CA VAL A 375 27.16 2.75 14.85
C VAL A 375 28.55 3.18 14.40
N GLU A 376 29.50 2.26 14.50
CA GLU A 376 30.86 2.45 14.00
C GLU A 376 31.18 1.40 12.95
N PHE A 377 32.07 1.79 12.04
CA PHE A 377 32.54 0.97 10.94
C PHE A 377 34.06 0.91 11.04
N PRO A 378 34.64 0.13 11.97
CA PRO A 378 36.07 -0.14 12.01
C PRO A 378 36.50 -1.08 10.88
N ASP A 379 37.76 -0.94 10.46
CA ASP A 379 38.41 -1.94 9.59
C ASP A 379 38.53 -3.26 10.36
N ALA A 380 37.90 -4.29 9.82
CA ALA A 380 37.83 -5.64 10.37
C ALA A 380 38.44 -6.67 9.39
N THR A 381 39.29 -6.25 8.46
CA THR A 381 39.83 -7.10 7.38
C THR A 381 40.44 -8.40 7.89
N GLU A 382 41.29 -8.34 8.91
CA GLU A 382 41.98 -9.53 9.44
C GLU A 382 41.04 -10.49 10.18
N ASP A 383 40.06 -9.94 10.91
CA ASP A 383 39.07 -10.73 11.62
C ASP A 383 38.11 -11.40 10.64
N VAL A 384 37.67 -10.68 9.60
CA VAL A 384 36.87 -11.24 8.50
C VAL A 384 37.64 -12.33 7.75
N ARG A 385 38.93 -12.13 7.43
CA ARG A 385 39.77 -13.18 6.82
C ARG A 385 39.89 -14.42 7.70
N ARG A 386 39.98 -14.25 9.02
CA ARG A 386 40.03 -15.37 9.98
C ARG A 386 38.71 -16.11 10.04
N LEU A 387 37.60 -15.38 10.11
CA LEU A 387 36.24 -15.92 10.09
C LEU A 387 35.99 -16.73 8.82
N LEU A 388 36.28 -16.16 7.65
CA LEU A 388 36.09 -16.81 6.36
C LEU A 388 36.95 -18.07 6.24
N ARG A 389 38.22 -18.04 6.68
CA ARG A 389 39.06 -19.24 6.75
C ARG A 389 38.46 -20.29 7.67
N MET A 390 37.95 -19.92 8.83
CA MET A 390 37.32 -20.87 9.76
C MET A 390 36.08 -21.53 9.15
N ILE A 391 35.17 -20.73 8.61
CA ILE A 391 33.98 -21.22 7.88
C ILE A 391 34.40 -22.12 6.70
N ALA A 392 35.53 -21.82 6.07
CA ALA A 392 36.01 -22.62 4.96
C ALA A 392 36.38 -24.04 5.33
N HIS A 393 37.03 -24.20 6.48
CA HIS A 393 37.42 -25.50 7.00
C HIS A 393 36.25 -26.21 7.71
N ARG A 394 35.27 -25.45 8.22
CA ARG A 394 34.16 -25.93 9.04
C ARG A 394 32.83 -25.30 8.61
N PRO A 395 32.29 -25.65 7.43
CA PRO A 395 31.02 -25.08 6.94
C PRO A 395 29.82 -25.43 7.84
N ASP A 396 29.92 -26.49 8.65
CA ASP A 396 28.93 -26.84 9.67
C ASP A 396 28.74 -25.73 10.71
N LYS A 397 29.74 -24.86 10.90
CA LYS A 397 29.64 -23.70 11.78
C LYS A 397 28.62 -22.65 11.33
N CYS A 398 28.17 -22.68 10.07
CA CYS A 398 27.05 -21.85 9.64
C CYS A 398 25.72 -22.22 10.32
N PHE A 399 25.62 -23.41 10.94
CA PHE A 399 24.47 -23.81 11.76
C PHE A 399 24.58 -23.39 13.23
N ASP A 400 25.73 -22.84 13.64
CA ASP A 400 25.96 -22.33 15.00
C ASP A 400 25.37 -20.92 15.13
N ARG A 401 24.27 -20.80 15.88
CA ARG A 401 23.52 -19.55 16.03
C ARG A 401 24.34 -18.43 16.66
N GLU A 402 25.28 -18.76 17.54
CA GLU A 402 26.09 -17.77 18.25
C GLU A 402 27.11 -17.09 17.34
N LEU A 403 27.41 -17.68 16.18
CA LEU A 403 28.37 -17.15 15.21
C LEU A 403 27.76 -16.13 14.24
N TRP A 404 26.43 -16.17 14.04
CA TRP A 404 25.76 -15.30 13.07
C TRP A 404 25.96 -13.79 13.28
N PRO A 405 26.10 -13.26 14.51
CA PRO A 405 26.41 -11.84 14.71
C PRO A 405 27.73 -11.40 14.07
N ASP A 406 28.69 -12.33 13.90
CA ASP A 406 29.98 -12.08 13.25
C ASP A 406 29.85 -12.04 11.71
N PHE A 407 28.71 -12.43 11.16
CA PHE A 407 28.46 -12.36 9.71
C PHE A 407 28.05 -10.94 9.26
N ARG A 408 27.92 -9.98 10.19
CA ARG A 408 27.55 -8.58 9.95
C ARG A 408 28.73 -7.72 9.47
N PHE A 409 29.29 -8.04 8.32
CA PHE A 409 30.35 -7.25 7.69
C PHE A 409 30.06 -6.98 6.22
N PHE A 410 30.80 -6.02 5.66
CA PHE A 410 30.92 -5.81 4.23
C PHE A 410 32.38 -5.97 3.85
N ALA A 411 32.66 -6.61 2.72
CA ALA A 411 34.03 -6.73 2.22
C ALA A 411 34.10 -6.43 0.73
N LEU A 412 35.21 -5.82 0.33
CA LEU A 412 35.56 -5.60 -1.07
C LEU A 412 36.26 -6.85 -1.58
N VAL A 413 35.59 -7.59 -2.46
CA VAL A 413 36.04 -8.90 -2.93
C VAL A 413 36.35 -8.83 -4.41
N ARG A 414 37.53 -9.31 -4.83
CA ARG A 414 37.81 -9.62 -6.23
C ARG A 414 37.29 -11.03 -6.53
N PRO A 415 36.17 -11.19 -7.27
CA PRO A 415 35.64 -12.51 -7.57
C PRO A 415 36.55 -13.24 -8.57
N ASP A 416 36.92 -14.48 -8.26
CA ASP A 416 37.58 -15.40 -9.18
C ASP A 416 36.81 -16.73 -9.13
N HIS A 417 35.87 -16.88 -10.07
CA HIS A 417 35.01 -18.05 -10.18
C HIS A 417 34.18 -18.36 -8.91
N HIS A 418 33.80 -17.32 -8.16
CA HIS A 418 32.94 -17.42 -6.98
C HIS A 418 31.46 -17.32 -7.35
N ILE A 419 30.56 -17.96 -6.59
CA ILE A 419 29.12 -17.89 -6.85
C ILE A 419 28.53 -16.69 -6.12
N PHE A 420 28.31 -15.58 -6.83
CA PHE A 420 27.74 -14.37 -6.22
C PHE A 420 26.45 -13.92 -6.89
N PRO A 421 25.60 -13.16 -6.17
CA PRO A 421 24.46 -12.51 -6.79
C PRO A 421 24.96 -11.43 -7.76
N VAL A 422 24.54 -11.53 -9.01
CA VAL A 422 24.88 -10.61 -10.09
C VAL A 422 23.61 -10.02 -10.65
N ARG A 423 23.56 -8.70 -10.71
CA ARG A 423 22.49 -7.97 -11.39
C ARG A 423 22.93 -7.65 -12.81
N ALA A 424 22.25 -8.22 -13.79
CA ALA A 424 22.60 -8.09 -15.21
C ALA A 424 21.35 -8.27 -16.10
N PRO A 425 21.40 -7.82 -17.37
CA PRO A 425 20.40 -8.16 -18.36
C PRO A 425 20.61 -9.61 -18.82
N TYR A 426 19.87 -10.57 -18.23
CA TYR A 426 19.93 -11.97 -18.65
C TYR A 426 19.06 -12.30 -19.87
N ASN A 427 18.22 -11.35 -20.29
CA ASN A 427 17.42 -11.47 -21.52
C ASN A 427 17.97 -10.48 -22.54
N ASP A 428 18.70 -10.99 -23.53
CA ASP A 428 19.33 -10.15 -24.56
C ASP A 428 18.31 -9.39 -25.43
N LYS A 429 17.04 -9.82 -25.44
CA LYS A 429 15.94 -9.11 -26.13
C LYS A 429 15.36 -7.96 -25.30
N GLU A 430 15.64 -7.91 -24.00
CA GLU A 430 15.14 -6.90 -23.07
C GLU A 430 16.30 -6.36 -22.21
N PRO A 431 17.33 -5.73 -22.81
CA PRO A 431 18.53 -5.30 -22.09
C PRO A 431 18.25 -4.28 -20.97
N ASP A 432 17.15 -3.55 -21.06
CA ASP A 432 16.73 -2.60 -20.01
C ASP A 432 16.14 -3.28 -18.77
N ARG A 433 15.89 -4.60 -18.81
CA ARG A 433 15.33 -5.38 -17.70
C ARG A 433 16.41 -6.14 -16.97
N LEU A 434 16.94 -5.48 -15.94
CA LEU A 434 17.91 -6.07 -15.03
C LEU A 434 17.24 -7.09 -14.11
N ASN A 435 17.77 -8.30 -14.06
CA ASN A 435 17.38 -9.33 -13.10
C ASN A 435 18.58 -9.69 -12.22
N ILE A 436 18.34 -10.42 -11.13
CA ILE A 436 19.40 -10.93 -10.24
C ILE A 436 19.49 -12.44 -10.43
N GLY A 437 20.69 -12.94 -10.65
CA GLY A 437 21.00 -14.37 -10.73
C GLY A 437 22.22 -14.71 -9.89
N LEU A 438 22.33 -15.96 -9.42
CA LEU A 438 23.56 -16.46 -8.81
C LEU A 438 24.43 -17.06 -9.92
N ASN A 439 25.63 -16.53 -10.09
CA ASN A 439 26.52 -16.96 -11.17
C ASN A 439 27.94 -17.15 -10.65
N TYR A 440 28.68 -18.02 -11.33
CA TYR A 440 30.13 -18.00 -11.27
C TYR A 440 30.63 -16.67 -11.85
N LEU A 441 31.12 -15.80 -10.97
CA LEU A 441 31.60 -14.47 -11.28
C LEU A 441 33.12 -14.44 -11.20
N THR A 442 33.73 -13.93 -12.27
CA THR A 442 35.13 -13.51 -12.32
C THR A 442 35.14 -12.03 -12.72
N SER A 443 35.85 -11.19 -11.98
CA SER A 443 36.00 -9.77 -12.28
C SER A 443 37.38 -9.28 -11.84
N GLU A 444 38.03 -8.49 -12.69
CA GLU A 444 39.30 -7.83 -12.34
C GLU A 444 39.08 -6.69 -11.33
N GLU A 445 37.95 -6.00 -11.46
CA GLU A 445 37.50 -4.98 -10.52
C GLU A 445 36.83 -5.64 -9.31
N PRO A 446 37.23 -5.26 -8.08
CA PRO A 446 36.61 -5.80 -6.88
C PRO A 446 35.24 -5.16 -6.61
N ILE A 447 34.36 -5.90 -5.96
CA ILE A 447 32.99 -5.49 -5.64
C ILE A 447 32.68 -5.65 -4.14
N TRP A 448 31.96 -4.70 -3.59
CA TRP A 448 31.39 -4.79 -2.25
C TRP A 448 30.26 -5.80 -2.19
N LEU A 449 30.36 -6.71 -1.23
CA LEU A 449 29.34 -7.72 -0.90
C LEU A 449 29.11 -7.77 0.61
N ALA A 450 27.90 -8.17 1.00
CA ALA A 450 27.56 -8.42 2.39
C ALA A 450 28.11 -9.78 2.85
N GLY A 451 28.49 -9.87 4.13
CA GLY A 451 29.06 -11.07 4.74
C GLY A 451 28.27 -12.35 4.48
N PRO A 452 26.92 -12.37 4.62
CA PRO A 452 26.13 -13.56 4.32
C PRO A 452 26.27 -14.04 2.86
N ASP A 453 26.38 -13.13 1.89
CA ASP A 453 26.58 -13.48 0.48
C ASP A 453 27.98 -14.03 0.24
N ILE A 454 29.00 -13.48 0.92
CA ILE A 454 30.39 -13.96 0.84
C ILE A 454 30.50 -15.37 1.42
N ILE A 455 29.90 -15.60 2.58
CA ILE A 455 29.87 -16.89 3.28
C ILE A 455 29.13 -17.94 2.43
N ALA A 456 27.99 -17.57 1.84
CA ALA A 456 27.21 -18.47 0.99
C ALA A 456 27.87 -18.74 -0.37
N GLY A 457 28.56 -17.76 -0.94
CA GLY A 457 29.07 -17.75 -2.32
C GLY A 457 30.31 -18.60 -2.59
N GLY A 458 30.79 -19.35 -1.60
CA GLY A 458 31.87 -20.32 -1.81
C GLY A 458 33.17 -20.02 -1.07
N ALA A 459 33.16 -19.10 -0.10
CA ALA A 459 34.25 -19.02 0.89
C ALA A 459 34.49 -20.37 1.61
N SER A 460 33.59 -21.36 1.50
CA SER A 460 33.76 -22.68 2.09
C SER A 460 34.01 -23.88 1.20
N ARG A 461 34.20 -23.72 -0.12
CA ARG A 461 34.16 -24.93 -0.98
C ARG A 461 35.22 -25.16 -2.05
N LYS A 462 36.19 -24.29 -2.39
CA LYS A 462 37.21 -24.77 -3.36
C LYS A 462 38.58 -24.10 -3.58
N THR A 463 38.95 -22.98 -3.00
CA THR A 463 40.25 -22.37 -3.34
C THR A 463 40.91 -21.77 -2.11
N GLY A 464 42.01 -22.36 -1.66
CA GLY A 464 42.87 -21.82 -0.60
C GLY A 464 43.61 -20.53 -0.99
N ARG A 465 42.97 -19.63 -1.74
CA ARG A 465 43.46 -18.30 -2.10
C ARG A 465 42.37 -17.30 -1.76
N TYR A 466 42.51 -16.68 -0.60
CA TYR A 466 41.78 -15.48 -0.27
C TYR A 466 42.79 -14.32 -0.23
N GLU A 467 42.81 -13.53 -1.29
CA GLU A 467 43.15 -12.12 -1.17
C GLU A 467 41.83 -11.39 -0.97
N ALA A 468 41.37 -11.28 0.29
CA ALA A 468 40.36 -10.26 0.56
C ALA A 468 40.98 -8.93 0.10
N GLY A 469 40.26 -8.14 -0.69
CA GLY A 469 40.70 -6.80 -1.04
C GLY A 469 40.97 -5.99 0.23
N GLU A 470 41.74 -4.92 0.08
CA GLU A 470 42.44 -4.12 1.11
C GLU A 470 41.59 -3.58 2.27
N THR A 471 40.27 -3.83 2.35
CA THR A 471 39.41 -3.31 3.43
C THR A 471 38.12 -4.14 3.60
N ALA A 472 37.81 -4.52 4.84
CA ALA A 472 36.50 -5.01 5.27
C ALA A 472 36.02 -4.18 6.46
N TRP A 473 34.72 -3.94 6.54
CA TRP A 473 34.12 -3.16 7.62
C TRP A 473 33.13 -4.02 8.38
N GLN A 474 33.24 -4.09 9.70
CA GLN A 474 32.26 -4.76 10.55
C GLN A 474 31.43 -3.71 11.26
N ASN A 475 30.11 -3.89 11.30
CA ASN A 475 29.27 -3.01 12.12
C ASN A 475 29.51 -3.35 13.60
N SER A 476 29.93 -2.37 14.39
CA SER A 476 29.97 -2.46 15.86
C SER A 476 28.96 -1.47 16.47
N HIS A 477 28.39 -1.84 17.62
CA HIS A 477 27.34 -1.08 18.34
C HIS A 477 27.79 -0.69 19.72
#